data_AF-A0A7S4M732-F1
#
_entry.id   AF-A0A7S4M732-F1
#
_cell.length_a   1.000
_cell.length_b   1.000
_cell.length_c   1.000
_cell.angle_alpha   90.00
_cell.angle_beta   90.00
_cell.angle_gamma   90.00
#
_symmetry.space_group_name_H-M   'P 1'
#
loop_
_entity.id
_entity.type
_entity.pdbx_description
1 polymer ?
#
loop_
_entity_poly.entity_id
_entity_poly.type
_entity_poly.pdbx_seq_one_letter_code
_entity_poly.pdbx_strand_id
1 'polypeptide(L)'
;LNASLVVSAVGCRTTLGMLPPAARPQRPLSTRQASGMVMANIALTGSAAELGISVANLWLQPATKANGYDVFGAIDQFMKTPLEVGVEGIPMGITFPSLKDASWEAHAPGRHCCQILVPIGFEHFEKFYVPPGERRASPLHRPTGRSPSRRAHG
;
A
#
# COMPACT_ATOMS: atom_id res chain seq x y z
N LEU A 1 -29.54 -0.57 -17.75
CA LEU A 1 -28.40 -0.93 -18.61
C LEU A 1 -28.68 -2.29 -19.22
N ASN A 2 -28.60 -2.43 -20.54
CA ASN A 2 -28.73 -3.70 -21.25
C ASN A 2 -27.48 -3.86 -22.13
N ALA A 3 -26.74 -4.94 -21.99
CA ALA A 3 -25.46 -5.18 -22.65
C ALA A 3 -25.33 -6.65 -23.05
N SER A 4 -24.80 -6.90 -24.26
CA SER A 4 -24.59 -8.26 -24.79
C SER A 4 -23.34 -8.95 -24.23
N LEU A 5 -22.40 -8.19 -23.67
CA LEU A 5 -21.18 -8.68 -23.03
C LEU A 5 -20.84 -7.78 -21.84
N VAL A 6 -20.46 -8.40 -20.72
CA VAL A 6 -20.01 -7.70 -19.51
C VAL A 6 -18.65 -8.25 -19.09
N VAL A 7 -17.66 -7.37 -18.96
CA VAL A 7 -16.35 -7.70 -18.37
C VAL A 7 -16.30 -7.10 -16.97
N SER A 8 -16.16 -7.96 -15.96
CA SER A 8 -16.09 -7.53 -14.56
C SER A 8 -14.65 -7.23 -14.14
N ALA A 9 -14.43 -6.05 -13.57
CA ALA A 9 -13.14 -5.62 -13.01
C ALA A 9 -13.13 -5.53 -11.47
N VAL A 10 -14.17 -6.00 -10.79
CA VAL A 10 -14.29 -5.88 -9.31
C VAL A 10 -13.62 -7.02 -8.52
N GLY A 11 -12.85 -7.88 -9.21
CA GLY A 11 -12.19 -9.04 -8.62
C GLY A 11 -13.04 -10.32 -8.64
N CYS A 12 -12.38 -11.48 -8.62
CA CYS A 12 -13.02 -12.79 -8.83
C CYS A 12 -14.09 -13.10 -7.78
N ARG A 13 -13.75 -13.02 -6.48
CA ARG A 13 -14.69 -13.35 -5.38
C ARG A 13 -15.96 -12.48 -5.43
N THR A 14 -15.81 -11.17 -5.64
CA THR A 14 -16.94 -10.24 -5.76
C THR A 14 -17.78 -10.54 -7.00
N THR A 15 -17.12 -10.80 -8.14
CA THR A 15 -17.81 -11.18 -9.39
C THR A 15 -18.66 -12.44 -9.19
N LEU A 16 -18.10 -13.49 -8.57
CA LEU A 16 -18.83 -14.73 -8.28
C LEU A 16 -20.04 -14.50 -7.36
N GLY A 17 -19.94 -13.57 -6.40
CA GLY A 17 -21.06 -13.17 -5.55
C GLY A 17 -22.21 -12.47 -6.29
N MET A 18 -21.90 -11.75 -7.38
CA MET A 18 -22.88 -11.07 -8.22
C MET A 18 -23.58 -11.99 -9.23
N LEU A 19 -22.97 -13.13 -9.58
CA LEU A 19 -23.55 -14.07 -10.53
C LEU A 19 -24.72 -14.85 -9.92
N PRO A 20 -25.75 -15.20 -10.73
CA PRO A 20 -26.79 -16.13 -10.30
C PRO A 20 -26.17 -17.49 -9.94
N PRO A 21 -26.72 -18.24 -8.97
CA PRO A 21 -26.13 -19.52 -8.53
C PRO A 21 -25.81 -20.50 -9.68
N ALA A 22 -26.67 -20.57 -10.70
CA ALA A 22 -26.48 -21.42 -11.87
C ALA A 22 -25.26 -21.07 -12.73
N ALA A 23 -24.76 -19.83 -12.66
CA ALA A 23 -23.59 -19.37 -13.40
C ALA A 23 -22.31 -19.36 -12.55
N ARG A 24 -22.37 -19.75 -11.26
CA ARG A 24 -21.19 -19.84 -10.39
C ARG A 24 -20.45 -21.16 -10.66
N PRO A 25 -19.10 -21.18 -10.57
CA PRO A 25 -18.35 -22.42 -10.55
C PRO A 25 -18.85 -23.31 -9.41
N GLN A 26 -19.05 -24.61 -9.67
CA GLN A 26 -19.47 -25.56 -8.64
C GLN A 26 -18.37 -25.88 -7.63
N ARG A 27 -17.11 -25.71 -8.02
CA ARG A 27 -15.96 -25.90 -7.14
C ARG A 27 -15.59 -24.57 -6.48
N PRO A 28 -15.27 -24.57 -5.18
CA PRO A 28 -14.74 -23.38 -4.53
C PRO A 28 -13.39 -22.99 -5.14
N LEU A 29 -13.02 -21.73 -4.99
CA LEU A 29 -11.67 -21.28 -5.34
C LEU A 29 -10.65 -22.03 -4.48
N SER A 30 -9.66 -22.64 -5.11
CA SER A 30 -8.61 -23.43 -4.44
C SER A 30 -7.60 -22.57 -3.67
N THR A 31 -7.59 -21.26 -3.92
CA THR A 31 -6.68 -20.31 -3.29
C THR A 31 -7.39 -19.51 -2.22
N ARG A 32 -6.67 -19.18 -1.15
CA ARG A 32 -7.11 -18.19 -0.15
C ARG A 32 -6.98 -16.77 -0.70
N GLN A 33 -7.64 -15.81 -0.04
CA GLN A 33 -7.40 -14.40 -0.32
C GLN A 33 -5.93 -14.09 -0.02
N ALA A 34 -5.26 -13.38 -0.92
CA ALA A 34 -3.89 -12.92 -0.69
C ALA A 34 -3.85 -11.85 0.41
N SER A 35 -2.67 -11.62 0.99
CA SER A 35 -2.46 -10.50 1.90
C SER A 35 -2.75 -9.17 1.21
N GLY A 36 -3.18 -8.19 2.01
CA GLY A 36 -3.19 -6.79 1.63
C GLY A 36 -1.85 -6.13 1.93
N MET A 37 -1.81 -4.81 1.72
CA MET A 37 -0.67 -3.97 2.11
C MET A 37 -1.20 -2.76 2.87
N VAL A 38 -0.53 -2.39 3.96
CA VAL A 38 -0.62 -1.04 4.51
C VAL A 38 0.40 -0.18 3.79
N MET A 39 -0.04 0.99 3.29
CA MET A 39 0.83 1.94 2.62
C MET A 39 0.89 3.25 3.42
N ALA A 40 2.09 3.68 3.77
CA ALA A 40 2.36 5.02 4.26
C ALA A 40 2.96 5.86 3.14
N ASN A 41 2.41 7.07 2.92
CA ASN A 41 2.94 8.04 1.96
C ASN A 41 3.55 9.19 2.77
N ILE A 42 4.84 9.44 2.58
CA ILE A 42 5.65 10.36 3.39
C ILE A 42 6.25 11.43 2.47
N ALA A 43 6.14 12.70 2.87
CA ALA A 43 6.83 13.80 2.21
C ALA A 43 8.17 14.06 2.90
N LEU A 44 9.24 14.14 2.12
CA LEU A 44 10.59 14.43 2.55
C LEU A 44 11.03 15.80 1.99
N THR A 45 11.84 16.52 2.75
CA THR A 45 12.41 17.81 2.35
C THR A 45 13.92 17.73 2.43
N GLY A 46 14.59 18.22 1.40
CA GLY A 46 16.03 18.07 1.16
C GLY A 46 16.29 17.50 -0.24
N SER A 47 17.51 17.65 -0.72
CA SER A 47 17.95 17.01 -1.96
C SER A 47 18.08 15.50 -1.80
N ALA A 48 17.99 14.76 -2.90
CA ALA A 48 18.16 13.31 -2.90
C ALA A 48 19.51 12.87 -2.27
N ALA A 49 20.57 13.64 -2.52
CA ALA A 49 21.91 13.37 -1.99
C ALA A 49 21.98 13.56 -0.46
N GLU A 50 21.42 14.66 0.06
CA GLU A 50 21.36 14.91 1.52
C GLU A 50 20.55 13.84 2.26
N LEU A 51 19.49 13.36 1.61
CA LEU A 51 18.59 12.33 2.16
C LEU A 51 19.14 10.90 1.97
N GLY A 52 20.18 10.70 1.16
CA GLY A 52 20.73 9.38 0.84
C GLY A 52 19.77 8.47 0.09
N ILE A 53 18.87 9.04 -0.71
CA ILE A 53 17.82 8.30 -1.43
C ILE A 53 18.12 8.20 -2.94
N SER A 54 17.58 7.17 -3.58
CA SER A 54 17.78 6.93 -5.01
C SER A 54 16.50 6.42 -5.69
N VAL A 55 16.56 6.21 -7.01
CA VAL A 55 15.46 5.63 -7.79
C VAL A 55 15.15 4.16 -7.44
N ALA A 56 16.02 3.52 -6.66
CA ALA A 56 15.90 2.11 -6.33
C ALA A 56 14.70 1.83 -5.41
N ASN A 57 14.06 0.68 -5.64
CA ASN A 57 13.15 0.09 -4.66
C ASN A 57 13.96 -0.76 -3.69
N LEU A 58 13.72 -0.58 -2.40
CA LEU A 58 14.31 -1.42 -1.36
C LEU A 58 13.25 -2.37 -0.82
N TRP A 59 13.57 -3.66 -0.77
CA TRP A 59 12.78 -4.65 -0.05
C TRP A 59 13.55 -5.08 1.19
N LEU A 60 13.10 -4.63 2.35
CA LEU A 60 13.63 -5.03 3.63
C LEU A 60 12.95 -6.33 4.05
N GLN A 61 13.78 -7.36 4.24
CA GLN A 61 13.36 -8.66 4.74
C GLN A 61 14.08 -8.92 6.07
N PRO A 62 13.35 -9.32 7.12
CA PRO A 62 13.93 -9.52 8.45
C PRO A 62 14.83 -10.77 8.47
N ALA A 63 16.11 -10.58 8.12
CA ALA A 63 17.16 -11.59 8.13
C ALA A 63 18.25 -11.16 9.12
N THR A 64 18.09 -11.52 10.39
CA THR A 64 18.98 -11.06 11.47
C THR A 64 19.79 -12.22 12.03
N LYS A 65 20.88 -11.91 12.74
CA LYS A 65 21.62 -12.95 13.47
C LYS A 65 20.75 -13.64 14.52
N ALA A 66 19.80 -12.92 15.11
CA ALA A 66 18.91 -13.43 16.16
C ALA A 66 17.93 -14.49 15.64
N ASN A 67 17.47 -14.40 14.39
CA ASN A 67 16.62 -15.40 13.76
C ASN A 67 17.39 -16.41 12.88
N GLY A 68 18.73 -16.45 13.00
CA GLY A 68 19.56 -17.34 12.18
C GLY A 68 19.47 -17.04 10.67
N TYR A 69 19.13 -15.81 10.30
CA TYR A 69 18.87 -15.38 8.92
C TYR A 69 17.69 -16.09 8.24
N ASP A 70 16.74 -16.64 9.02
CA ASP A 70 15.51 -17.22 8.49
C ASP A 70 14.49 -16.14 8.11
N VAL A 71 14.48 -15.78 6.83
CA VAL A 71 13.57 -14.79 6.26
C VAL A 71 12.13 -15.27 6.27
N PHE A 72 11.89 -16.53 5.92
CA PHE A 72 10.53 -17.04 5.77
C PHE A 72 9.85 -17.17 7.13
N GLY A 73 10.55 -17.72 8.12
CA GLY A 73 10.04 -17.82 9.49
C GLY A 73 9.74 -16.44 10.09
N ALA A 74 10.58 -15.44 9.82
CA ALA A 74 10.38 -14.08 10.31
C ALA A 74 9.18 -13.37 9.66
N ILE A 75 8.98 -13.54 8.35
CA ILE A 75 7.77 -13.05 7.67
C ILE A 75 6.53 -13.76 8.23
N ASP A 76 6.57 -15.08 8.39
CA ASP A 76 5.45 -15.85 8.95
C ASP A 76 5.11 -15.42 10.37
N GLN A 77 6.11 -15.12 11.20
CA GLN A 77 5.93 -14.59 12.54
C GLN A 77 5.28 -13.19 12.49
N PHE A 78 5.82 -12.29 11.67
CA PHE A 78 5.25 -10.96 11.49
C PHE A 78 3.78 -11.02 11.03
N MET A 79 3.46 -11.89 10.06
CA MET A 79 2.09 -12.04 9.57
C MET A 79 1.13 -12.58 10.65
N LYS A 80 1.62 -13.32 11.66
CA LYS A 80 0.81 -13.80 12.79
C LYS A 80 0.59 -12.72 13.85
N THR A 81 1.61 -11.95 14.18
CA THR A 81 1.57 -10.95 15.27
C THR A 81 2.19 -9.61 14.85
N PRO A 82 1.61 -8.91 13.85
CA PRO A 82 2.25 -7.77 13.20
C PRO A 82 2.46 -6.54 14.11
N LEU A 83 1.76 -6.48 15.24
CA LEU A 83 1.87 -5.39 16.21
C LEU A 83 2.83 -5.69 17.38
N GLU A 84 3.36 -6.92 17.46
CA GLU A 84 4.21 -7.38 18.57
C GLU A 84 5.70 -7.44 18.19
N VAL A 85 6.03 -7.33 16.90
CA VAL A 85 7.42 -7.33 16.44
C VAL A 85 8.05 -5.95 16.58
N GLY A 86 9.37 -5.92 16.83
CA GLY A 86 10.16 -4.70 16.70
C GLY A 86 10.25 -4.23 15.25
N VAL A 87 10.72 -3.00 15.04
CA VAL A 87 10.82 -2.38 13.70
C VAL A 87 11.69 -3.19 12.74
N GLU A 88 12.74 -3.82 13.26
CA GLU A 88 13.66 -4.72 12.56
C GLU A 88 13.01 -6.03 12.09
N GLY A 89 11.87 -6.39 12.69
CA GLY A 89 11.08 -7.57 12.33
C GLY A 89 10.02 -7.31 11.27
N ILE A 90 9.85 -6.07 10.80
CA ILE A 90 8.80 -5.70 9.85
C ILE A 90 9.33 -5.83 8.41
N PRO A 91 8.81 -6.77 7.58
CA PRO A 91 9.09 -6.78 6.15
C PRO A 91 8.44 -5.56 5.49
N MET A 92 9.19 -4.83 4.67
CA MET A 92 8.65 -3.65 3.99
C MET A 92 9.31 -3.37 2.64
N GLY A 93 8.51 -2.88 1.70
CA GLY A 93 8.97 -2.26 0.46
C GLY A 93 9.05 -0.75 0.62
N ILE A 94 10.16 -0.13 0.22
CA ILE A 94 10.39 1.32 0.24
C ILE A 94 10.68 1.77 -1.19
N THR A 95 9.97 2.80 -1.65
CA THR A 95 10.13 3.39 -2.98
C THR A 95 10.07 4.90 -2.92
N PHE A 96 10.77 5.56 -3.84
CA PHE A 96 10.77 7.02 -4.01
C PHE A 96 10.25 7.41 -5.40
N PRO A 97 8.91 7.44 -5.62
CA PRO A 97 8.34 7.73 -6.94
C PRO A 97 8.80 9.07 -7.52
N SER A 98 8.98 10.10 -6.69
CA SER A 98 9.46 11.41 -7.11
C SER A 98 10.82 11.38 -7.79
N LEU A 99 11.68 10.41 -7.47
CA LEU A 99 12.99 10.29 -8.12
C LEU A 99 12.91 9.57 -9.47
N LYS A 100 11.84 8.80 -9.70
CA LYS A 100 11.60 8.09 -10.96
C LYS A 100 10.97 9.00 -12.02
N ASP A 101 10.29 10.05 -11.57
CA ASP A 101 9.77 11.09 -12.44
C ASP A 101 10.87 12.12 -12.74
N ALA A 102 11.41 12.05 -13.96
CA ALA A 102 12.46 12.95 -14.42
C ALA A 102 12.05 14.43 -14.42
N SER A 103 10.75 14.74 -14.41
CA SER A 103 10.23 16.10 -14.37
C SER A 103 10.04 16.64 -12.95
N TRP A 104 10.12 15.78 -11.93
CA TRP A 104 9.69 16.13 -10.57
C TRP A 104 10.48 17.30 -9.96
N GLU A 105 11.81 17.27 -10.09
CA GLU A 105 12.68 18.30 -9.48
C GLU A 105 12.37 19.71 -10.01
N ALA A 106 11.97 19.83 -11.28
CA ALA A 106 11.57 21.11 -11.86
C ALA A 106 10.25 21.63 -11.27
N HIS A 107 9.34 20.75 -10.85
CA HIS A 107 8.02 21.11 -10.31
C HIS A 107 8.03 21.28 -8.79
N ALA A 108 8.84 20.50 -8.08
CA ALA A 108 8.87 20.45 -6.62
C ALA A 108 10.32 20.30 -6.10
N PRO A 109 11.19 21.31 -6.33
CA PRO A 109 12.60 21.23 -6.01
C PRO A 109 12.85 21.00 -4.51
N GLY A 110 13.81 20.11 -4.21
CA GLY A 110 14.17 19.75 -2.83
C GLY A 110 13.04 19.08 -2.03
N ARG A 111 12.07 18.47 -2.71
CA ARG A 111 10.98 17.70 -2.08
C ARG A 111 10.90 16.34 -2.72
N HIS A 112 10.71 15.31 -1.92
CA HIS A 112 10.57 13.94 -2.42
C HIS A 112 9.41 13.24 -1.73
N CYS A 113 8.83 12.25 -2.41
CA CYS A 113 7.83 11.36 -1.83
C CYS A 113 8.45 9.98 -1.58
N CYS A 114 8.15 9.41 -0.42
CA CYS A 114 8.50 8.06 -0.03
C CYS A 114 7.20 7.28 0.17
N GLN A 115 7.14 6.06 -0.36
CA GLN A 115 6.08 5.12 -0.04
C GLN A 115 6.67 3.90 0.65
N ILE A 116 6.10 3.55 1.79
CA ILE A 116 6.42 2.33 2.54
C ILE A 116 5.23 1.40 2.41
N LEU A 117 5.47 0.17 1.95
CA LEU A 117 4.49 -0.89 1.78
C LEU A 117 4.81 -2.03 2.74
N VAL A 118 3.87 -2.33 3.64
CA VAL A 118 4.00 -3.42 4.62
C VAL A 118 2.91 -4.46 4.33
N PRO A 119 3.25 -5.73 4.07
CA PRO A 119 2.25 -6.77 3.86
C PRO A 119 1.47 -7.00 5.15
N ILE A 120 0.17 -7.25 5.05
CA ILE A 120 -0.62 -7.60 6.23
C ILE A 120 -1.81 -8.47 5.83
N GLY A 121 -2.26 -9.34 6.75
CA GLY A 121 -3.45 -10.15 6.55
C GLY A 121 -4.68 -9.28 6.26
N PHE A 122 -5.56 -9.77 5.37
CA PHE A 122 -6.78 -9.05 5.02
C PHE A 122 -7.74 -8.90 6.22
N GLU A 123 -7.71 -9.87 7.12
CA GLU A 123 -8.44 -9.92 8.39
C GLU A 123 -8.27 -8.64 9.23
N HIS A 124 -7.09 -8.00 9.18
CA HIS A 124 -6.84 -6.75 9.88
C HIS A 124 -7.65 -5.57 9.34
N PHE A 125 -8.17 -5.68 8.12
CA PHE A 125 -9.02 -4.67 7.48
C PHE A 125 -10.51 -4.99 7.55
N GLU A 126 -10.92 -6.19 8.02
CA GLU A 126 -12.33 -6.60 8.01
C GLU A 126 -13.21 -5.65 8.83
N LYS A 127 -12.69 -5.10 9.93
CA LYS A 127 -13.40 -4.07 10.72
C LYS A 127 -13.71 -2.77 9.96
N PHE A 128 -13.01 -2.52 8.85
CA PHE A 128 -13.23 -1.37 7.97
C PHE A 128 -13.98 -1.75 6.69
N TYR A 129 -14.35 -3.03 6.52
CA TYR A 129 -15.06 -3.49 5.34
C TYR A 129 -16.47 -2.89 5.30
N VAL A 130 -16.77 -2.17 4.22
CA VAL A 130 -18.12 -1.69 3.92
C VAL A 130 -18.68 -2.55 2.77
N PRO A 131 -19.84 -3.21 2.97
CA PRO A 131 -20.47 -4.02 1.94
C PRO A 131 -20.70 -3.24 0.63
N PRO A 132 -20.59 -3.92 -0.53
CA PRO A 132 -20.97 -3.33 -1.81
C PRO A 132 -22.43 -2.84 -1.76
N GLY A 133 -22.66 -1.55 -2.05
CA GLY A 133 -23.97 -0.90 -1.97
C GLY A 133 -24.08 0.16 -0.87
N GLU A 134 -23.25 0.07 0.18
CA GLU A 134 -23.20 1.04 1.28
C GLU A 134 -22.00 1.98 1.20
N ARG A 135 -21.11 1.78 0.22
CA ARG A 135 -19.98 2.65 -0.06
C ARG A 135 -20.49 4.03 -0.50
N ARG A 136 -20.63 4.95 0.44
CA ARG A 136 -20.74 6.38 0.12
C ARG A 136 -19.40 6.79 -0.51
N ALA A 137 -19.45 7.53 -1.62
CA ALA A 137 -18.25 8.19 -2.13
C ALA A 137 -17.77 9.17 -1.05
N SER A 138 -16.78 8.78 -0.26
CA SER A 138 -16.14 9.71 0.66
C SER A 138 -15.54 10.84 -0.18
N PRO A 139 -15.84 12.12 0.11
CA PRO A 139 -15.16 13.22 -0.53
C PRO A 139 -13.66 13.03 -0.29
N LEU A 140 -12.86 13.04 -1.35
CA LEU A 140 -11.42 13.18 -1.24
C LEU A 140 -11.13 14.35 -0.31
N HIS A 141 -10.48 14.09 0.82
CA HIS A 141 -10.05 15.15 1.73
C HIS A 141 -9.05 16.01 0.95
N ARG A 142 -9.51 17.16 0.45
CA ARG A 142 -8.63 18.15 -0.17
C ARG A 142 -7.78 18.75 0.96
N PRO A 143 -6.45 18.66 0.89
CA PRO A 143 -5.61 19.42 1.81
C PRO A 143 -5.98 20.90 1.64
N THR A 144 -6.46 21.53 2.71
CA THR A 144 -6.73 22.96 2.75
C THR A 144 -5.39 23.70 2.79
N GLY A 145 -4.79 23.88 1.62
CA GLY A 145 -3.58 24.66 1.49
C GLY A 145 -3.84 26.13 1.81
N ARG A 146 -3.21 26.62 2.88
CA ARG A 146 -2.45 27.88 2.85
C ARG A 146 -1.19 27.70 3.69
N SER A 147 -0.07 27.49 3.02
CA SER A 147 1.25 27.68 3.63
C SER A 147 1.36 29.17 4.01
N PRO A 148 1.77 29.55 5.23
CA PRO A 148 2.00 30.94 5.55
C PRO A 148 3.16 31.45 4.68
N SER A 149 2.91 32.54 3.94
CA SER A 149 3.94 33.29 3.24
C SER A 149 5.07 33.64 4.23
N ARG A 150 6.30 33.22 3.94
CA ARG A 150 7.49 33.73 4.62
C ARG A 150 7.51 35.25 4.45
N ARG A 151 7.35 36.01 5.53
CA ARG A 151 7.73 37.43 5.54
C ARG A 151 9.25 37.47 5.42
N ALA A 152 9.72 38.11 4.35
CA ALA A 152 11.05 38.66 4.32
C ALA A 152 11.16 39.69 5.44
N HIS A 153 12.12 39.50 6.34
CA HIS A 153 12.67 40.57 7.15
C HIS A 153 14.12 40.71 6.74
N GLY A 154 14.48 41.96 6.41
CA GLY A 154 15.81 42.38 5.98
C GLY A 154 16.75 42.58 7.15
#